data_AF-A0A536QM23-F1
#
_entry.id   AF-A0A536QM23-F1
#
_cell.length_a   1.000
_cell.length_b   1.000
_cell.length_c   1.000
_cell.angle_alpha   90.00
_cell.angle_beta   90.00
_cell.angle_gamma   90.00
#
_symmetry.space_group_name_H-M   'P 1'
#
loop_
_entity.id
_entity.type
_entity.pdbx_description
1 polymer ?
#
loop_
_entity_poly.entity_id
_entity_poly.type
_entity_poly.pdbx_seq_one_letter_code
_entity_poly.pdbx_strand_id
1 'polypeptide(L)'
;MDILRLSGRVHGNRPLHPDDGRLCREHALQHPGGVRWKPHDRRHDRRACHLPALLGDELRAIRRKQRHFHRDDDPPRGAAAVIRFFKGEDAQGLVEFALVLPPVLLILVFGLVELGSVLSVAMTMSSATREGARVASAIVNGGGALGCSAGQSPNAASVDPNVIAAVERVLTGTGTRLTLADLSQIRIAKATASGGETAGLINTWDYQLNGGPVVDGQQLDFVATSQPWQACARNNGSPADSAVITITYTYRGRTPLRLLVPMFNQFTMTDHTVMAMNANR
;
A
#
# COMPACT_ATOMS: atom_id res chain seq x y z
N MET A 1 59.35 13.13 -35.75
CA MET A 1 59.23 14.07 -34.61
C MET A 1 58.01 13.64 -33.79
N ASP A 2 58.00 12.61 -32.93
CA ASP A 2 58.97 11.99 -32.02
C ASP A 2 58.68 12.30 -30.53
N ILE A 3 58.37 11.21 -29.78
CA ILE A 3 58.88 10.78 -28.45
C ILE A 3 59.22 11.91 -27.43
N LEU A 4 58.73 11.95 -26.18
CA LEU A 4 58.88 11.00 -25.03
C LEU A 4 57.81 11.33 -23.94
N ARG A 5 57.25 10.44 -23.09
CA ARG A 5 57.67 9.24 -22.32
C ARG A 5 58.50 9.50 -21.04
N LEU A 6 57.93 9.11 -19.86
CA LEU A 6 58.61 8.58 -18.64
C LEU A 6 59.52 9.56 -17.84
N SER A 7 59.96 9.33 -16.59
CA SER A 7 59.61 8.41 -15.47
C SER A 7 60.47 8.72 -14.23
N GLY A 8 60.04 8.29 -13.02
CA GLY A 8 60.87 8.15 -11.80
C GLY A 8 60.09 8.50 -10.52
N ARG A 9 59.71 7.61 -9.58
CA ARG A 9 60.05 6.21 -9.22
C ARG A 9 61.32 5.99 -8.39
N VAL A 10 61.20 5.13 -7.35
CA VAL A 10 62.23 4.53 -6.45
C VAL A 10 62.70 5.51 -5.33
N HIS A 11 62.91 5.16 -4.04
CA HIS A 11 62.87 3.93 -3.19
C HIS A 11 62.14 4.25 -1.83
N GLY A 12 62.00 3.40 -0.79
CA GLY A 12 62.32 1.97 -0.59
C GLY A 12 62.15 1.45 0.86
N ASN A 13 62.01 0.12 0.98
CA ASN A 13 62.29 -0.81 2.10
C ASN A 13 61.59 -0.77 3.50
N ARG A 14 61.10 -1.97 3.86
CA ARG A 14 60.74 -2.49 5.20
C ARG A 14 62.00 -3.09 5.90
N PRO A 15 61.89 -3.94 6.95
CA PRO A 15 61.09 -3.95 8.20
C PRO A 15 62.01 -4.02 9.45
N LEU A 16 61.46 -4.18 10.67
CA LEU A 16 62.06 -5.02 11.74
C LEU A 16 61.06 -5.28 12.91
N HIS A 17 61.18 -6.46 13.53
CA HIS A 17 60.52 -6.90 14.77
C HIS A 17 61.51 -6.68 15.95
N PRO A 18 61.10 -6.77 17.23
CA PRO A 18 61.43 -8.01 17.95
C PRO A 18 60.37 -8.48 18.95
N ASP A 19 60.37 -9.78 19.24
CA ASP A 19 59.80 -10.37 20.45
C ASP A 19 60.82 -10.27 21.59
N ASP A 20 60.35 -10.10 22.83
CA ASP A 20 60.96 -10.52 24.10
C ASP A 20 59.95 -10.18 25.22
N GLY A 21 59.80 -10.90 26.33
CA GLY A 21 60.50 -12.11 26.75
C GLY A 21 60.41 -12.24 28.27
N ARG A 22 59.59 -13.18 28.78
CA ARG A 22 59.55 -13.80 30.14
C ARG A 22 59.79 -12.92 31.39
N LEU A 23 58.97 -13.14 32.43
CA LEU A 23 59.45 -13.70 33.72
C LEU A 23 58.28 -14.03 34.68
N CYS A 24 58.48 -15.03 35.52
CA CYS A 24 57.55 -15.47 36.56
C CYS A 24 58.17 -15.26 37.95
N ARG A 25 57.38 -14.82 38.96
CA ARG A 25 57.31 -15.50 40.27
C ARG A 25 56.24 -14.92 41.23
N GLU A 26 55.52 -15.85 41.84
CA GLU A 26 55.17 -16.01 43.29
C GLU A 26 55.43 -14.79 44.22
N HIS A 27 54.59 -14.42 45.20
CA HIS A 27 53.85 -15.31 46.11
C HIS A 27 52.52 -14.72 46.67
N ALA A 28 51.66 -15.63 47.14
CA ALA A 28 50.33 -15.48 47.74
C ALA A 28 50.06 -14.34 48.75
N LEU A 29 48.76 -14.01 48.94
CA LEU A 29 48.05 -14.09 50.23
C LEU A 29 46.50 -14.13 50.09
N GLN A 30 45.92 -15.28 50.44
CA GLN A 30 44.62 -15.53 51.13
C GLN A 30 43.22 -15.16 50.55
N HIS A 31 42.45 -16.25 50.35
CA HIS A 31 40.99 -16.49 50.34
C HIS A 31 40.15 -15.88 51.50
N PRO A 32 38.79 -16.05 51.55
CA PRO A 32 37.79 -16.33 50.49
C PRO A 32 36.48 -15.48 50.61
N GLY A 33 35.57 -15.58 49.62
CA GLY A 33 34.22 -15.00 49.73
C GLY A 33 33.23 -15.42 48.63
N GLY A 34 32.79 -16.68 48.61
CA GLY A 34 31.83 -17.18 47.61
C GLY A 34 30.37 -16.87 47.97
N VAL A 35 29.68 -16.08 47.14
CA VAL A 35 28.24 -15.76 47.31
C VAL A 35 27.40 -16.60 46.34
N ARG A 36 26.63 -17.53 46.91
CA ARG A 36 25.76 -18.48 46.19
C ARG A 36 24.35 -17.90 46.05
N TRP A 37 23.91 -17.61 44.83
CA TRP A 37 22.54 -17.20 44.55
C TRP A 37 21.54 -18.34 44.81
N LYS A 38 20.41 -18.02 45.43
CA LYS A 38 19.24 -18.91 45.61
C LYS A 38 18.05 -18.35 44.82
N PRO A 39 17.25 -19.18 44.14
CA PRO A 39 15.96 -18.75 43.59
C PRO A 39 14.93 -18.52 44.69
N HIS A 40 14.01 -17.59 44.46
CA HIS A 40 12.79 -17.41 45.27
C HIS A 40 11.81 -18.55 45.00
N ASP A 41 11.27 -19.15 46.07
CA ASP A 41 10.10 -20.02 45.98
C ASP A 41 9.03 -19.53 46.97
N ARG A 42 7.82 -19.25 46.48
CA ARG A 42 6.69 -18.75 47.28
C ARG A 42 5.75 -19.90 47.61
N ARG A 43 5.66 -20.28 48.89
CA ARG A 43 4.48 -21.01 49.40
C ARG A 43 3.98 -20.40 50.70
N HIS A 44 2.65 -20.39 50.83
CA HIS A 44 1.92 -19.82 51.95
C HIS A 44 1.90 -20.75 53.15
N ASP A 45 2.53 -20.35 54.25
CA ASP A 45 2.25 -20.90 55.58
C ASP A 45 1.12 -20.09 56.23
N ARG A 46 -0.05 -20.71 56.44
CA ARG A 46 -1.03 -20.26 57.42
C ARG A 46 -0.88 -21.12 58.67
N ARG A 47 -0.17 -20.61 59.68
CA ARG A 47 -0.25 -21.17 61.04
C ARG A 47 -1.56 -20.75 61.70
N ALA A 48 -2.27 -21.70 62.29
CA ALA A 48 -3.26 -21.45 63.32
C ALA A 48 -2.64 -21.79 64.69
N CYS A 49 -3.00 -21.03 65.71
CA CYS A 49 -2.36 -21.07 67.03
C CYS A 49 -2.83 -22.24 67.91
N HIS A 50 -1.94 -22.60 68.84
CA HIS A 50 -2.16 -23.24 70.14
C HIS A 50 -3.60 -23.62 70.56
N LEU A 51 -3.80 -24.90 70.87
CA LEU A 51 -4.72 -25.35 71.92
C LEU A 51 -4.12 -26.55 72.69
N PRO A 52 -4.49 -26.78 73.97
CA PRO A 52 -3.67 -27.58 74.89
C PRO A 52 -3.85 -29.10 74.77
N ALA A 53 -2.86 -29.83 75.28
CA ALA A 53 -2.84 -31.29 75.35
C ALA A 53 -3.77 -31.84 76.44
N LEU A 54 -5.09 -31.89 76.18
CA LEU A 54 -6.03 -32.69 76.98
C LEU A 54 -7.24 -33.24 76.19
N LEU A 55 -7.10 -33.45 74.87
CA LEU A 55 -8.16 -34.05 74.03
C LEU A 55 -7.60 -34.93 72.88
N GLY A 56 -6.41 -35.51 73.07
CA GLY A 56 -5.68 -36.23 72.00
C GLY A 56 -6.01 -37.73 71.85
N ASP A 57 -6.68 -38.35 72.81
CA ASP A 57 -6.80 -39.81 72.89
C ASP A 57 -8.16 -40.36 72.43
N GLU A 58 -9.26 -39.62 72.60
CA GLU A 58 -10.59 -40.03 72.10
C GLU A 58 -10.64 -40.10 70.54
N LEU A 59 -10.00 -39.15 69.85
CA LEU A 59 -10.02 -39.10 68.37
C LEU A 59 -9.16 -40.20 67.69
N ARG A 60 -8.34 -40.94 68.44
CA ARG A 60 -7.58 -42.08 67.90
C ARG A 60 -8.38 -43.39 67.90
N ALA A 61 -9.45 -43.50 68.67
CA ALA A 61 -10.31 -44.68 68.70
C ALA A 61 -11.19 -44.81 67.44
N ILE A 62 -11.75 -43.69 66.95
CA ILE A 62 -12.75 -43.71 65.86
C ILE A 62 -12.10 -44.01 64.49
N ARG A 63 -10.84 -43.60 64.25
CA ARG A 63 -10.14 -43.79 62.97
C ARG A 63 -9.72 -45.25 62.68
N ARG A 64 -9.90 -46.19 63.62
CA ARG A 64 -9.59 -47.63 63.42
C ARG A 64 -10.75 -48.49 62.88
N LYS A 65 -11.94 -47.91 62.60
CA LYS A 65 -13.14 -48.68 62.21
C LYS A 65 -13.58 -48.57 60.75
N GLN A 66 -12.65 -48.29 59.83
CA GLN A 66 -12.85 -48.39 58.37
C GLN A 66 -11.63 -49.07 57.69
N ARG A 67 -11.38 -50.33 58.07
CA ARG A 67 -10.66 -51.30 57.24
C ARG A 67 -11.65 -52.43 56.90
N HIS A 68 -11.41 -53.08 55.76
CA HIS A 68 -12.29 -54.06 55.09
C HIS A 68 -13.48 -53.44 54.33
N PHE A 69 -13.16 -52.84 53.18
CA PHE A 69 -13.85 -53.21 51.95
C PHE A 69 -12.79 -53.39 50.85
N HIS A 70 -12.68 -54.60 50.29
CA HIS A 70 -11.88 -54.84 49.09
C HIS A 70 -12.62 -54.19 47.92
N ARG A 71 -11.92 -53.34 47.17
CA ARG A 71 -12.18 -53.18 45.74
C ARG A 71 -10.93 -52.66 45.05
N ASP A 72 -10.16 -53.59 44.50
CA ASP A 72 -9.02 -53.32 43.63
C ASP A 72 -9.53 -52.87 42.25
N ASP A 73 -10.10 -51.67 42.18
CA ASP A 73 -10.30 -50.96 40.90
C ASP A 73 -9.01 -50.17 40.61
N ASP A 74 -7.98 -50.86 40.08
CA ASP A 74 -6.79 -50.21 39.53
C ASP A 74 -7.22 -49.35 38.31
N PRO A 75 -7.14 -48.00 38.35
CA PRO A 75 -7.50 -47.19 37.21
C PRO A 75 -6.48 -47.45 36.08
N PRO A 76 -6.92 -47.68 34.83
CA PRO A 76 -6.01 -48.05 33.75
C PRO A 76 -4.99 -46.95 33.48
N ARG A 77 -3.74 -47.19 33.94
CA ARG A 77 -2.61 -46.23 33.92
C ARG A 77 -2.25 -45.72 32.52
N GLY A 78 -2.77 -46.33 31.45
CA GLY A 78 -2.64 -45.85 30.08
C GLY A 78 -3.56 -44.66 29.74
N ALA A 79 -4.85 -44.69 30.12
CA ALA A 79 -5.84 -43.74 29.61
C ALA A 79 -5.59 -42.29 30.11
N ALA A 80 -5.29 -42.15 31.41
CA ALA A 80 -4.96 -40.85 32.00
C ALA A 80 -3.57 -40.31 31.57
N ALA A 81 -2.68 -41.18 31.07
CA ALA A 81 -1.37 -40.79 30.56
C ALA A 81 -1.45 -40.24 29.12
N VAL A 82 -2.29 -40.83 28.26
CA VAL A 82 -2.50 -40.36 26.88
C VAL A 82 -3.13 -38.96 26.85
N ILE A 83 -4.14 -38.70 27.69
CA ILE A 83 -4.74 -37.35 27.82
C ILE A 83 -3.72 -36.34 28.38
N ARG A 84 -2.76 -36.79 29.20
CA ARG A 84 -1.65 -35.97 29.71
C ARG A 84 -0.51 -35.74 28.72
N PHE A 85 -0.53 -36.32 27.52
CA PHE A 85 0.51 -36.08 26.52
C PHE A 85 0.23 -34.82 25.68
N PHE A 86 -1.03 -34.43 25.51
CA PHE A 86 -1.44 -33.14 24.92
C PHE A 86 -1.40 -31.98 25.94
N LYS A 87 -0.51 -32.05 26.92
CA LYS A 87 -0.51 -31.14 28.07
C LYS A 87 0.09 -29.77 27.72
N GLY A 88 -0.79 -28.88 27.27
CA GLY A 88 -0.70 -27.45 27.55
C GLY A 88 -0.02 -26.60 26.47
N GLU A 89 1.25 -26.86 26.18
CA GLU A 89 2.13 -25.81 25.61
C GLU A 89 2.19 -25.88 24.06
N ASP A 90 2.57 -27.02 23.48
CA ASP A 90 2.71 -27.14 22.00
C ASP A 90 1.37 -27.00 21.26
N ALA A 91 0.28 -27.53 21.83
CA ALA A 91 -1.06 -27.43 21.25
C ALA A 91 -1.61 -26.00 21.31
N GLN A 92 -1.23 -25.20 22.32
CA GLN A 92 -1.64 -23.80 22.44
C GLN A 92 -0.97 -22.95 21.35
N GLY A 93 0.34 -23.10 21.13
CA GLY A 93 1.06 -22.35 20.09
C GLY A 93 0.53 -22.62 18.68
N LEU A 94 0.10 -23.86 18.40
CA LEU A 94 -0.52 -24.21 17.11
C LEU A 94 -1.90 -23.54 16.93
N VAL A 95 -2.70 -23.42 17.99
CA VAL A 95 -4.00 -22.71 17.96
C VAL A 95 -3.81 -21.20 17.81
N GLU A 96 -2.86 -20.59 18.54
CA GLU A 96 -2.55 -19.16 18.41
C GLU A 96 -2.10 -18.82 16.98
N PHE A 97 -1.21 -19.62 16.40
CA PHE A 97 -0.80 -19.47 15.00
C PHE A 97 -1.96 -19.68 14.01
N ALA A 98 -2.81 -20.69 14.22
CA ALA A 98 -3.97 -20.96 13.39
C ALA A 98 -5.04 -19.84 13.42
N LEU A 99 -5.08 -19.03 14.48
CA LEU A 99 -5.96 -17.86 14.58
C LEU A 99 -5.35 -16.60 13.93
N VAL A 100 -4.01 -16.44 13.95
CA VAL A 100 -3.33 -15.26 13.40
C VAL A 100 -3.01 -15.38 11.91
N LEU A 101 -2.64 -16.57 11.43
CA LEU A 101 -2.24 -16.77 10.01
C LEU A 101 -3.37 -16.44 9.01
N PRO A 102 -4.62 -16.91 9.18
CA PRO A 102 -5.65 -16.68 8.15
C PRO A 102 -6.01 -15.19 7.97
N PRO A 103 -6.21 -14.36 9.03
CA PRO A 103 -6.41 -12.92 8.87
C PRO A 103 -5.25 -12.22 8.15
N VAL A 104 -4.00 -12.54 8.49
CA VAL A 104 -2.82 -11.94 7.84
C VAL A 104 -2.74 -12.34 6.36
N LEU A 105 -3.00 -13.60 6.03
CA LEU A 105 -3.01 -14.08 4.65
C LEU A 105 -4.15 -13.47 3.84
N LEU A 106 -5.35 -13.29 4.43
CA LEU A 106 -6.47 -12.60 3.79
C LEU A 106 -6.15 -11.12 3.52
N ILE A 107 -5.52 -10.42 4.47
CA ILE A 107 -5.06 -9.03 4.27
C ILE A 107 -4.06 -8.96 3.11
N LEU A 108 -3.09 -9.89 3.04
CA LEU A 108 -2.12 -9.96 1.95
C LEU A 108 -2.77 -10.22 0.59
N VAL A 109 -3.63 -11.24 0.49
CA VAL A 109 -4.30 -11.62 -0.77
C VAL A 109 -5.24 -10.51 -1.24
N PHE A 110 -6.08 -9.95 -0.37
CA PHE A 110 -6.95 -8.84 -0.74
C PHE A 110 -6.15 -7.57 -1.07
N GLY A 111 -5.07 -7.28 -0.36
CA GLY A 111 -4.17 -6.16 -0.68
C GLY A 111 -3.57 -6.26 -2.09
N LEU A 112 -3.14 -7.46 -2.50
CA LEU A 112 -2.64 -7.72 -3.86
C LEU A 112 -3.74 -7.56 -4.93
N VAL A 113 -4.95 -8.06 -4.66
CA VAL A 113 -6.11 -7.92 -5.59
C VAL A 113 -6.56 -6.45 -5.71
N GLU A 114 -6.54 -5.70 -4.61
CA GLU A 114 -6.86 -4.27 -4.59
C GLU A 114 -5.78 -3.48 -5.35
N LEU A 115 -4.49 -3.72 -5.10
CA LEU A 115 -3.39 -3.09 -5.82
C LEU A 115 -3.44 -3.34 -7.33
N GLY A 116 -3.71 -4.59 -7.75
CA GLY A 116 -3.89 -4.92 -9.16
C GLY A 116 -5.10 -4.20 -9.79
N SER A 117 -6.15 -3.98 -9.02
CA SER A 117 -7.34 -3.23 -9.46
C SER A 117 -7.06 -1.74 -9.59
N VAL A 118 -6.33 -1.13 -8.65
CA VAL A 118 -5.85 0.26 -8.71
C VAL A 118 -4.94 0.47 -9.92
N LEU A 119 -3.96 -0.42 -10.14
CA LEU A 119 -3.05 -0.35 -11.27
C LEU A 119 -3.78 -0.47 -12.61
N SER A 120 -4.77 -1.36 -12.71
CA SER A 120 -5.62 -1.48 -13.90
C SER A 120 -6.35 -0.17 -14.20
N VAL A 121 -6.91 0.50 -13.19
CA VAL A 121 -7.57 1.80 -13.36
C VAL A 121 -6.58 2.87 -13.80
N ALA A 122 -5.40 2.96 -13.18
CA ALA A 122 -4.35 3.91 -13.54
C ALA A 122 -3.90 3.77 -15.01
N MET A 123 -3.70 2.53 -15.50
CA MET A 123 -3.32 2.29 -16.89
C MET A 123 -4.41 2.70 -17.89
N THR A 124 -5.68 2.47 -17.56
CA THR A 124 -6.81 2.92 -18.39
C THR A 124 -6.91 4.45 -18.39
N MET A 125 -6.78 5.11 -17.24
CA MET A 125 -6.76 6.58 -17.14
C MET A 125 -5.63 7.19 -17.98
N SER A 126 -4.40 6.67 -17.87
CA SER A 126 -3.25 7.17 -18.64
C SER A 126 -3.40 6.92 -20.14
N SER A 127 -4.05 5.82 -20.55
CA SER A 127 -4.41 5.60 -21.96
C SER A 127 -5.44 6.63 -22.44
N ALA A 128 -6.42 6.96 -21.60
CA ALA A 128 -7.50 7.89 -21.94
C ALA A 128 -7.02 9.35 -22.02
N THR A 129 -6.18 9.82 -21.09
CA THR A 129 -5.59 11.18 -21.16
C THR A 129 -4.72 11.35 -22.40
N ARG A 130 -3.93 10.32 -22.77
CA ARG A 130 -3.12 10.32 -23.99
C ARG A 130 -3.94 10.40 -25.26
N GLU A 131 -5.02 9.62 -25.35
CA GLU A 131 -5.88 9.63 -26.52
C GLU A 131 -6.65 10.96 -26.66
N GLY A 132 -7.16 11.50 -25.54
CA GLY A 132 -7.72 12.85 -25.50
C GLY A 132 -6.72 13.91 -25.94
N ALA A 133 -5.47 13.83 -25.47
CA ALA A 133 -4.43 14.80 -25.82
C ALA A 133 -4.02 14.71 -27.30
N ARG A 134 -4.03 13.50 -27.87
CA ARG A 134 -3.81 13.24 -29.30
C ARG A 134 -4.92 13.83 -30.17
N VAL A 135 -6.18 13.72 -29.76
CA VAL A 135 -7.31 14.31 -30.48
C VAL A 135 -7.33 15.84 -30.33
N ALA A 136 -7.03 16.36 -29.14
CA ALA A 136 -6.96 17.80 -28.88
C ALA A 136 -5.86 18.48 -29.70
N SER A 137 -4.67 17.86 -29.80
CA SER A 137 -3.56 18.38 -30.60
C SER A 137 -3.80 18.28 -32.10
N ALA A 138 -4.52 17.25 -32.57
CA ALA A 138 -4.80 17.06 -33.99
C ALA A 138 -5.89 17.99 -34.52
N ILE A 139 -6.96 18.24 -33.75
CA ILE A 139 -8.11 19.04 -34.20
C ILE A 139 -7.91 20.54 -33.93
N VAL A 140 -7.17 20.92 -32.86
CA VAL A 140 -6.85 22.31 -32.48
C VAL A 140 -8.09 23.20 -32.35
N ASN A 141 -8.48 23.88 -33.44
CA ASN A 141 -9.57 24.85 -33.53
C ASN A 141 -10.76 24.34 -34.37
N GLY A 142 -10.67 23.13 -34.92
CA GLY A 142 -11.68 22.59 -35.85
C GLY A 142 -11.45 22.94 -37.32
N GLY A 143 -10.24 23.37 -37.68
CA GLY A 143 -9.84 23.69 -39.06
C GLY A 143 -10.08 25.16 -39.45
N GLY A 144 -9.92 25.48 -40.73
CA GLY A 144 -10.01 26.85 -41.23
C GLY A 144 -8.91 27.77 -40.67
N ALA A 145 -9.11 29.09 -40.81
CA ALA A 145 -8.21 30.08 -40.21
C ALA A 145 -8.40 30.16 -38.69
N LEU A 146 -7.31 30.47 -37.96
CA LEU A 146 -7.33 30.72 -36.51
C LEU A 146 -8.18 31.94 -36.16
N GLY A 147 -8.77 31.91 -34.96
CA GLY A 147 -9.59 32.99 -34.40
C GLY A 147 -11.07 32.64 -34.30
N CYS A 148 -11.81 33.51 -33.61
CA CYS A 148 -13.22 33.33 -33.26
C CYS A 148 -14.18 34.23 -34.07
N SER A 149 -13.72 34.80 -35.18
CA SER A 149 -14.55 35.63 -36.07
C SER A 149 -15.39 34.75 -37.00
N ALA A 150 -16.43 35.32 -37.63
CA ALA A 150 -17.23 34.59 -38.61
C ALA A 150 -16.37 34.00 -39.74
N GLY A 151 -16.53 32.70 -40.02
CA GLY A 151 -15.75 31.95 -41.01
C GLY A 151 -14.38 31.45 -40.54
N GLN A 152 -13.91 31.86 -39.35
CA GLN A 152 -12.75 31.26 -38.69
C GLN A 152 -13.20 30.05 -37.86
N SER A 153 -12.31 29.06 -37.70
CA SER A 153 -12.54 27.90 -36.81
C SER A 153 -13.93 27.23 -36.95
N PRO A 154 -14.39 26.84 -38.15
CA PRO A 154 -15.80 26.50 -38.42
C PRO A 154 -16.35 25.34 -37.58
N ASN A 155 -15.50 24.39 -37.15
CA ASN A 155 -15.90 23.26 -36.31
C ASN A 155 -15.52 23.45 -34.83
N ALA A 156 -15.21 24.67 -34.37
CA ALA A 156 -14.76 24.95 -33.00
C ALA A 156 -15.67 24.35 -31.91
N ALA A 157 -17.00 24.35 -32.14
CA ALA A 157 -17.98 23.81 -31.21
C ALA A 157 -17.88 22.28 -31.01
N SER A 158 -17.40 21.53 -32.01
CA SER A 158 -17.28 20.06 -31.91
C SER A 158 -15.92 19.59 -31.39
N VAL A 159 -14.93 20.48 -31.24
CA VAL A 159 -13.56 20.09 -30.85
C VAL A 159 -13.53 19.42 -29.48
N ASP A 160 -14.05 20.11 -28.45
CA ASP A 160 -14.07 19.56 -27.09
C ASP A 160 -14.95 18.31 -26.98
N PRO A 161 -16.19 18.27 -27.53
CA PRO A 161 -16.96 17.04 -27.64
C PRO A 161 -16.17 15.85 -28.23
N ASN A 162 -15.41 16.07 -29.31
CA ASN A 162 -14.60 15.01 -29.93
C ASN A 162 -13.43 14.56 -29.03
N VAL A 163 -12.83 15.47 -28.27
CA VAL A 163 -11.79 15.13 -27.27
C VAL A 163 -12.38 14.30 -26.13
N ILE A 164 -13.54 14.68 -25.60
CA ILE A 164 -14.23 13.94 -24.53
C ILE A 164 -14.70 12.57 -25.03
N ALA A 165 -15.27 12.48 -26.24
CA ALA A 165 -15.65 11.21 -26.85
C ALA A 165 -14.45 10.25 -27.01
N ALA A 166 -13.27 10.78 -27.36
CA ALA A 166 -12.05 9.99 -27.46
C ALA A 166 -11.59 9.45 -26.09
N VAL A 167 -11.63 10.30 -25.05
CA VAL A 167 -11.37 9.90 -23.65
C VAL A 167 -12.36 8.83 -23.20
N GLU A 168 -13.66 9.07 -23.38
CA GLU A 168 -14.74 8.22 -22.90
C GLU A 168 -14.77 6.84 -23.56
N ARG A 169 -14.43 6.75 -24.86
CA ARG A 169 -14.27 5.47 -25.58
C ARG A 169 -13.14 4.60 -25.03
N VAL A 170 -12.06 5.19 -24.51
CA VAL A 170 -10.99 4.44 -23.84
C VAL A 170 -11.46 3.97 -22.45
N LEU A 171 -12.21 4.81 -21.72
CA LEU A 171 -12.71 4.49 -20.38
C LEU A 171 -13.82 3.42 -20.39
N THR A 172 -14.67 3.41 -21.42
CA THR A 172 -15.76 2.46 -21.65
C THR A 172 -15.35 1.21 -22.45
N GLY A 173 -14.08 1.10 -22.83
CA GLY A 173 -13.55 -0.03 -23.60
C GLY A 173 -13.80 -1.38 -22.94
N THR A 174 -13.96 -2.44 -23.76
CA THR A 174 -14.23 -3.79 -23.25
C THR A 174 -13.13 -4.27 -22.30
N GLY A 175 -13.52 -4.63 -21.07
CA GLY A 175 -12.59 -5.13 -20.05
C GLY A 175 -11.99 -4.05 -19.14
N THR A 176 -12.34 -2.78 -19.29
CA THR A 176 -12.00 -1.77 -18.28
C THR A 176 -12.72 -2.07 -16.95
N ARG A 177 -12.10 -1.60 -15.86
CA ARG A 177 -12.64 -1.73 -14.49
C ARG A 177 -12.97 -0.37 -13.89
N LEU A 178 -13.36 0.59 -14.71
CA LEU A 178 -13.79 1.93 -14.29
C LEU A 178 -15.31 2.02 -14.22
N THR A 179 -15.82 2.78 -13.25
CA THR A 179 -17.22 3.22 -13.20
C THR A 179 -17.26 4.68 -13.66
N LEU A 180 -17.99 5.05 -14.71
CA LEU A 180 -18.01 6.44 -15.15
C LEU A 180 -18.53 7.41 -14.08
N ALA A 181 -19.51 6.97 -13.27
CA ALA A 181 -20.04 7.75 -12.15
C ALA A 181 -19.04 8.01 -11.00
N ASP A 182 -17.88 7.36 -10.98
CA ASP A 182 -16.79 7.63 -10.04
C ASP A 182 -15.71 8.57 -10.64
N LEU A 183 -15.81 8.93 -11.93
CA LEU A 183 -15.04 10.02 -12.52
C LEU A 183 -15.67 11.34 -12.12
N SER A 184 -14.99 12.10 -11.25
CA SER A 184 -15.54 13.38 -10.80
C SER A 184 -15.46 14.46 -11.87
N GLN A 185 -14.43 14.41 -12.73
CA GLN A 185 -14.16 15.49 -13.70
C GLN A 185 -13.16 15.07 -14.79
N ILE A 186 -13.43 15.51 -16.02
CA ILE A 186 -12.46 15.57 -17.13
C ILE A 186 -12.19 17.05 -17.44
N ARG A 187 -10.92 17.42 -17.63
CA ARG A 187 -10.49 18.80 -17.91
C ARG A 187 -9.69 18.87 -19.20
N ILE A 188 -9.95 19.91 -19.99
CA ILE A 188 -9.18 20.28 -21.19
C ILE A 188 -8.63 21.68 -20.93
N ALA A 189 -7.33 21.81 -20.67
CA ALA A 189 -6.73 23.10 -20.29
C ALA A 189 -5.51 23.46 -21.13
N LYS A 190 -5.18 24.76 -21.19
CA LYS A 190 -3.91 25.21 -21.75
C LYS A 190 -2.78 24.82 -20.81
N ALA A 191 -1.80 24.08 -21.31
CA ALA A 191 -0.64 23.68 -20.52
C ALA A 191 0.29 24.87 -20.25
N THR A 192 0.85 24.92 -19.05
CA THR A 192 1.97 25.80 -18.68
C THR A 192 3.28 25.25 -19.25
N ALA A 193 4.36 26.03 -19.18
CA ALA A 193 5.70 25.58 -19.56
C ALA A 193 6.21 24.37 -18.74
N SER A 194 5.60 24.07 -17.58
CA SER A 194 5.90 22.90 -16.75
C SER A 194 4.91 21.73 -16.95
N GLY A 195 3.98 21.83 -17.90
CA GLY A 195 2.95 20.82 -18.17
C GLY A 195 1.74 20.84 -17.21
N GLY A 196 1.67 21.79 -16.29
CA GLY A 196 0.50 22.01 -15.44
C GLY A 196 -0.62 22.74 -16.17
N GLU A 197 -1.76 22.95 -15.50
CA GLU A 197 -2.90 23.68 -16.09
C GLU A 197 -2.78 25.20 -15.89
N THR A 198 -3.10 25.98 -16.94
CA THR A 198 -3.13 27.45 -16.86
C THR A 198 -4.44 27.93 -16.25
N ALA A 199 -4.36 28.65 -15.13
CA ALA A 199 -5.52 29.22 -14.46
C ALA A 199 -6.37 30.09 -15.41
N GLY A 200 -7.70 29.95 -15.34
CA GLY A 200 -8.64 30.66 -16.21
C GLY A 200 -8.75 30.11 -17.64
N LEU A 201 -7.90 29.17 -18.05
CA LEU A 201 -7.92 28.53 -19.38
C LEU A 201 -8.14 27.02 -19.27
N ILE A 202 -9.18 26.65 -18.52
CA ILE A 202 -9.55 25.28 -18.16
C ILE A 202 -11.00 25.06 -18.53
N ASN A 203 -11.26 24.15 -19.48
CA ASN A 203 -12.60 23.69 -19.81
C ASN A 203 -12.90 22.45 -18.97
N THR A 204 -14.07 22.44 -18.34
CA THR A 204 -14.48 21.46 -17.34
C THR A 204 -15.67 20.67 -17.83
N TRP A 205 -15.59 19.35 -17.68
CA TRP A 205 -16.61 18.40 -18.05
C TRP A 205 -16.88 17.47 -16.87
N ASP A 206 -18.11 17.50 -16.36
CA ASP A 206 -18.52 16.73 -15.19
C ASP A 206 -19.47 15.59 -15.63
N TYR A 207 -19.46 14.48 -14.88
CA TYR A 207 -20.26 13.29 -15.23
C TYR A 207 -21.76 13.55 -15.03
N GLN A 208 -22.52 13.35 -16.10
CA GLN A 208 -23.98 13.30 -16.11
C GLN A 208 -24.41 12.26 -17.16
N LEU A 209 -24.89 11.10 -16.70
CA LEU A 209 -25.37 10.00 -17.55
C LEU A 209 -26.31 10.51 -18.67
N ASN A 210 -25.93 10.26 -19.92
CA ASN A 210 -26.55 10.75 -21.16
C ASN A 210 -26.78 12.28 -21.24
N GLY A 211 -25.99 13.08 -20.52
CA GLY A 211 -26.15 14.54 -20.41
C GLY A 211 -25.31 15.37 -21.39
N GLY A 212 -24.36 14.75 -22.09
CA GLY A 212 -23.44 15.43 -23.00
C GLY A 212 -24.02 15.78 -24.38
N PRO A 213 -23.16 16.17 -25.33
CA PRO A 213 -23.49 16.19 -26.76
C PRO A 213 -23.49 14.77 -27.36
N VAL A 214 -23.99 14.64 -28.60
CA VAL A 214 -23.86 13.41 -29.40
C VAL A 214 -22.63 13.52 -30.32
N VAL A 215 -21.76 12.51 -30.31
CA VAL A 215 -20.55 12.42 -31.15
C VAL A 215 -20.50 11.06 -31.85
N ASP A 216 -20.37 11.06 -33.17
CA ASP A 216 -20.45 9.88 -34.05
C ASP A 216 -21.68 8.98 -33.80
N GLY A 217 -22.81 9.60 -33.43
CA GLY A 217 -24.06 8.89 -33.10
C GLY A 217 -24.12 8.28 -31.70
N GLN A 218 -23.07 8.46 -30.87
CA GLN A 218 -23.08 8.09 -29.45
C GLN A 218 -23.33 9.31 -28.57
N GLN A 219 -24.24 9.17 -27.62
CA GLN A 219 -24.51 10.15 -26.58
C GLN A 219 -23.41 10.06 -25.50
N LEU A 220 -22.77 11.18 -25.16
CA LEU A 220 -21.72 11.20 -24.11
C LEU A 220 -22.34 11.31 -22.70
N ASP A 221 -21.67 10.73 -21.69
CA ASP A 221 -22.05 10.83 -20.26
C ASP A 221 -21.33 11.98 -19.53
N PHE A 222 -20.66 12.88 -20.27
CA PHE A 222 -20.04 14.09 -19.74
C PHE A 222 -20.62 15.35 -20.37
N VAL A 223 -20.96 16.32 -19.53
CA VAL A 223 -21.50 17.62 -19.94
C VAL A 223 -20.53 18.73 -19.58
N ALA A 224 -20.38 19.71 -20.48
CA ALA A 224 -19.54 20.88 -20.24
C ALA A 224 -20.15 21.79 -19.16
N THR A 225 -19.41 22.06 -18.09
CA THR A 225 -19.83 22.96 -17.00
C THR A 225 -19.08 24.29 -17.01
N SER A 226 -17.94 24.37 -17.70
CA SER A 226 -17.19 25.62 -17.95
C SER A 226 -16.32 25.48 -19.20
N GLN A 227 -16.26 26.51 -20.07
CA GLN A 227 -15.43 26.48 -21.30
C GLN A 227 -14.75 27.83 -21.65
N PRO A 228 -13.90 28.40 -20.75
CA PRO A 228 -13.22 29.67 -20.98
C PRO A 228 -12.11 29.59 -22.05
N TRP A 229 -11.52 28.41 -22.30
CA TRP A 229 -10.50 28.20 -23.32
C TRP A 229 -11.10 27.61 -24.59
N GLN A 230 -11.85 28.45 -25.30
CA GLN A 230 -12.55 28.11 -26.53
C GLN A 230 -11.59 27.60 -27.62
N ALA A 231 -12.02 26.59 -28.39
CA ALA A 231 -11.19 26.00 -29.43
C ALA A 231 -10.73 27.00 -30.50
N CYS A 232 -11.57 28.00 -30.82
CA CYS A 232 -11.24 29.05 -31.80
C CYS A 232 -10.09 29.98 -31.36
N ALA A 233 -9.76 30.03 -30.06
CA ALA A 233 -8.67 30.82 -29.48
C ALA A 233 -7.38 30.01 -29.25
N ARG A 234 -7.35 28.73 -29.64
CA ARG A 234 -6.20 27.84 -29.50
C ARG A 234 -5.17 28.11 -30.59
N ASN A 235 -3.96 28.53 -30.21
CA ASN A 235 -2.91 28.83 -31.18
C ASN A 235 -2.15 27.56 -31.61
N ASN A 236 -2.05 27.29 -32.91
CA ASN A 236 -1.11 26.30 -33.46
C ASN A 236 0.00 26.90 -34.34
N GLY A 237 0.05 28.22 -34.52
CA GLY A 237 1.22 28.91 -35.09
C GLY A 237 2.36 28.98 -34.06
N SER A 238 3.61 29.06 -34.52
CA SER A 238 4.79 29.05 -33.63
C SER A 238 4.86 30.30 -32.73
N PRO A 239 5.02 30.18 -31.40
CA PRO A 239 5.01 28.95 -30.60
C PRO A 239 3.58 28.43 -30.39
N ALA A 240 3.35 27.15 -30.71
CA ALA A 240 2.04 26.52 -30.57
C ALA A 240 1.66 26.36 -29.09
N ASP A 241 0.37 26.51 -28.79
CA ASP A 241 -0.18 26.13 -27.50
C ASP A 241 -0.01 24.62 -27.27
N SER A 242 -0.04 24.22 -26.01
CA SER A 242 -0.13 22.81 -25.63
C SER A 242 -1.44 22.59 -24.88
N ALA A 243 -2.11 21.47 -25.16
CA ALA A 243 -3.27 21.02 -24.41
C ALA A 243 -2.82 20.05 -23.32
N VAL A 244 -3.37 20.19 -22.12
CA VAL A 244 -3.29 19.17 -21.07
C VAL A 244 -4.69 18.62 -20.83
N ILE A 245 -4.79 17.29 -20.86
CA ILE A 245 -6.00 16.53 -20.53
C ILE A 245 -5.81 15.90 -19.18
N THR A 246 -6.66 16.26 -18.22
CA THR A 246 -6.61 15.76 -16.84
C THR A 246 -7.88 14.99 -16.53
N ILE A 247 -7.75 13.80 -15.93
CA ILE A 247 -8.87 12.99 -15.46
C ILE A 247 -8.75 12.81 -13.95
N THR A 248 -9.84 13.09 -13.22
CA THR A 248 -9.94 12.86 -11.78
C THR A 248 -10.95 11.75 -11.50
N TYR A 249 -10.51 10.72 -10.78
CA TYR A 249 -11.29 9.52 -10.47
C TYR A 249 -11.31 9.25 -8.96
N THR A 250 -12.46 8.87 -8.41
CA THR A 250 -12.59 8.42 -7.03
C THR A 250 -12.51 6.90 -6.97
N TYR A 251 -11.33 6.36 -6.70
CA TYR A 251 -11.18 4.91 -6.50
C TYR A 251 -11.88 4.51 -5.21
N ARG A 252 -12.75 3.50 -5.26
CA ARG A 252 -13.40 2.89 -4.09
C ARG A 252 -12.93 1.44 -3.94
N GLY A 253 -12.62 1.03 -2.71
CA GLY A 253 -12.15 -0.33 -2.42
C GLY A 253 -13.17 -1.39 -2.82
N ARG A 254 -12.71 -2.44 -3.49
CA ARG A 254 -13.55 -3.54 -3.98
C ARG A 254 -13.53 -4.76 -3.06
N THR A 255 -12.44 -4.97 -2.35
CA THR A 255 -12.28 -6.10 -1.43
C THR A 255 -12.82 -5.77 -0.02
N PRO A 256 -13.07 -6.79 0.83
CA PRO A 256 -13.43 -6.57 2.23
C PRO A 256 -12.38 -5.78 3.05
N LEU A 257 -11.16 -5.64 2.53
CA LEU A 257 -10.08 -4.86 3.14
C LEU A 257 -10.51 -3.41 3.46
N ARG A 258 -11.41 -2.84 2.65
CA ARG A 258 -12.00 -1.50 2.86
C ARG A 258 -12.72 -1.32 4.21
N LEU A 259 -13.16 -2.41 4.84
CA LEU A 259 -13.82 -2.40 6.15
C LEU A 259 -12.81 -2.45 7.31
N LEU A 260 -11.61 -2.96 7.06
CA LEU A 260 -10.54 -3.15 8.05
C LEU A 260 -9.52 -2.00 8.03
N VAL A 261 -9.29 -1.42 6.86
CA VAL A 261 -8.26 -0.40 6.63
C VAL A 261 -8.91 0.81 5.94
N PRO A 262 -9.17 1.92 6.67
CA PRO A 262 -9.91 3.08 6.14
C PRO A 262 -9.30 3.71 4.88
N MET A 263 -7.99 3.60 4.68
CA MET A 263 -7.30 4.07 3.46
C MET A 263 -7.82 3.40 2.18
N PHE A 264 -8.28 2.15 2.26
CA PHE A 264 -8.87 1.44 1.12
C PHE A 264 -10.38 1.64 1.00
N ASN A 265 -11.02 2.50 1.81
CA ASN A 265 -12.43 2.83 1.61
C ASN A 265 -12.64 3.58 0.28
N GLN A 266 -12.01 4.74 0.15
CA GLN A 266 -11.90 5.47 -1.11
C GLN A 266 -10.73 6.46 -1.09
N PHE A 267 -10.17 6.76 -2.27
CA PHE A 267 -9.18 7.82 -2.46
C PHE A 267 -9.23 8.37 -3.90
N THR A 268 -8.79 9.61 -4.08
CA THR A 268 -8.77 10.26 -5.40
C THR A 268 -7.49 9.89 -6.16
N MET A 269 -7.64 9.52 -7.43
CA MET A 269 -6.58 9.31 -8.40
C MET A 269 -6.68 10.40 -9.48
N THR A 270 -5.53 10.93 -9.90
CA THR A 270 -5.43 11.92 -10.98
C THR A 270 -4.36 11.50 -11.97
N ASP A 271 -4.68 11.50 -13.26
CA ASP A 271 -3.71 11.35 -14.35
C ASP A 271 -3.85 12.55 -15.29
N HIS A 272 -2.75 12.97 -15.92
CA HIS A 272 -2.76 14.01 -16.93
C HIS A 272 -1.75 13.69 -18.05
N THR A 273 -2.09 14.08 -19.28
CA THR A 273 -1.16 14.07 -20.42
C THR A 273 -1.16 15.42 -21.11
N VAL A 274 0.04 15.89 -21.46
CA VAL A 274 0.28 17.15 -22.20
C VAL A 274 0.68 16.81 -23.64
N MET A 275 0.13 17.53 -24.62
CA MET A 275 0.58 17.46 -26.01
C MET A 275 0.55 18.85 -26.66
N ALA A 276 1.63 19.20 -27.37
CA ALA A 276 1.68 20.39 -28.20
C ALA A 276 0.66 20.28 -29.36
N MET A 277 -0.01 21.39 -29.67
CA MET A 277 -0.95 21.43 -30.80
C MET A 277 -0.22 21.28 -32.12
N ASN A 278 -0.81 20.51 -33.03
CA ASN A 278 -0.23 20.29 -34.33
C ASN A 278 -0.28 21.59 -35.13
N ALA A 279 0.89 22.11 -35.49
CA ALA A 279 1.01 23.28 -36.33
C ALA A 279 0.54 22.95 -37.75
N ASN A 280 -0.52 23.65 -38.21
CA ASN A 280 -0.81 23.70 -39.63
C ASN A 280 0.37 24.38 -40.32
N ARG A 281 1.03 23.65 -41.23
CA ARG A 281 2.06 24.19 -42.13
C ARG A 281 1.41 24.96 -43.28
#